data_AF-A0A372MKL8-F1
#
_entry.id   AF-A0A372MKL8-F1
#
_cell.length_a   1.000
_cell.length_b   1.000
_cell.length_c   1.000
_cell.angle_alpha   90.00
_cell.angle_beta   90.00
_cell.angle_gamma   90.00
#
_symmetry.space_group_name_H-M   'P 1'
#
loop_
_entity.id
_entity.type
_entity.pdbx_description
1 polymer ?
#
loop_
_entity_poly.entity_id
_entity_poly.type
_entity_poly.pdbx_seq_one_letter_code
_entity_poly.pdbx_strand_id
1 'polypeptide(L)'
;MMLLHKCDRCTQEADHHIEKADKKVLHLCWDCYNAYLCERLGLDVAKYAHPKTITVNRQRFKVKMEIYHDGVIYYAYKGKPDALQTISFTAPFEMDGKLAVEELKQRVAKLLIPTTMMEDDFLSPMGVIGVEYDEETYDDLAFVIDGERYDSEEFLDLLLNYRGSNLLYIAEPRLPSLEAQWFGNEEQLLPKTHDDDL
;
A
#
# COMPACT_ATOMS: atom_id res chain seq x y z
N MET A 1 -16.85 -15.33 14.26
CA MET A 1 -17.94 -14.56 13.62
C MET A 1 -17.67 -13.09 13.94
N MET A 2 -16.94 -12.38 13.07
CA MET A 2 -16.63 -10.96 13.27
C MET A 2 -17.90 -10.13 13.03
N LEU A 3 -18.15 -9.15 13.90
CA LEU A 3 -19.22 -8.17 13.73
C LEU A 3 -18.80 -7.23 12.60
N LEU A 4 -19.53 -7.25 11.48
CA LEU A 4 -19.36 -6.27 10.41
C LEU A 4 -19.87 -4.92 10.93
N HIS A 5 -18.95 -4.01 11.22
CA HIS A 5 -19.29 -2.66 11.66
C HIS A 5 -19.65 -1.80 10.44
N LYS A 6 -20.62 -0.89 10.61
CA LYS A 6 -20.89 0.13 9.60
C LYS A 6 -20.02 1.35 9.88
N CYS A 7 -19.63 2.05 8.82
CA CYS A 7 -18.96 3.33 8.93
C CYS A 7 -19.85 4.34 9.67
N ASP A 8 -19.30 5.02 10.67
CA ASP A 8 -19.99 6.03 11.48
C ASP A 8 -20.33 7.30 10.69
N ARG A 9 -19.70 7.49 9.52
CA ARG A 9 -19.87 8.67 8.66
C ARG A 9 -20.67 8.39 7.38
N CYS A 10 -20.90 7.12 7.02
CA CYS A 10 -21.63 6.77 5.79
C CYS A 10 -22.36 5.42 5.93
N THR A 11 -22.79 4.81 4.82
CA THR A 11 -23.52 3.52 4.84
C THR A 11 -22.67 2.32 4.44
N GLN A 12 -21.37 2.53 4.18
CA GLN A 12 -20.45 1.45 3.81
C GLN A 12 -20.02 0.65 5.04
N GLU A 13 -19.48 -0.54 4.79
CA GLU A 13 -18.80 -1.34 5.82
C GLU A 13 -17.53 -0.61 6.28
N ALA A 14 -17.27 -0.67 7.58
CA ALA A 14 -16.05 -0.14 8.16
C ALA A 14 -14.93 -1.17 8.05
N ASP A 15 -13.76 -0.70 7.68
CA ASP A 15 -12.50 -1.44 7.67
C ASP A 15 -11.47 -0.81 8.61
N HIS A 16 -11.67 0.44 9.06
CA HIS A 16 -10.80 1.13 10.02
C HIS A 16 -11.49 1.37 11.36
N HIS A 17 -10.82 0.98 12.44
CA HIS A 17 -11.30 1.02 13.81
C HIS A 17 -10.30 1.80 14.65
N ILE A 18 -10.65 3.05 14.97
CA ILE A 18 -9.77 3.97 15.69
C ILE A 18 -10.24 4.11 17.14
N GLU A 19 -9.44 3.66 18.10
CA GLU A 19 -9.67 3.96 19.51
C GLU A 19 -9.26 5.40 19.82
N LYS A 20 -10.19 6.18 20.35
CA LYS A 20 -9.98 7.56 20.81
C LYS A 20 -9.48 7.60 22.25
N ALA A 21 -8.96 8.75 22.67
CA ALA A 21 -8.53 8.99 24.05
C ALA A 21 -9.63 8.73 25.10
N ASP A 22 -10.91 8.91 24.74
CA ASP A 22 -12.06 8.62 25.60
C ASP A 22 -12.49 7.14 25.60
N LYS A 23 -11.68 6.24 25.03
CA LYS A 23 -11.92 4.80 24.87
C LYS A 23 -13.11 4.42 24.01
N LYS A 24 -13.70 5.37 23.27
CA LYS A 24 -14.66 5.05 22.22
C LYS A 24 -13.92 4.65 20.95
N VAL A 25 -14.50 3.68 20.24
CA VAL A 25 -14.00 3.26 18.92
C VAL A 25 -14.81 3.98 17.86
N LEU A 26 -14.11 4.59 16.91
CA LEU A 26 -14.66 5.16 15.70
C LEU A 26 -14.47 4.16 14.56
N HIS A 27 -15.57 3.80 13.91
CA HIS A 27 -15.59 2.85 12.79
C HIS A 27 -15.70 3.63 11.48
N LEU A 28 -14.72 3.53 10.60
CA LEU A 28 -14.69 4.25 9.33
C LEU A 28 -14.45 3.29 8.17
N CYS A 29 -15.10 3.53 7.03
CA CYS A 29 -14.62 2.96 5.77
C CYS A 29 -13.39 3.74 5.29
N TRP A 30 -12.62 3.14 4.39
CA TRP A 30 -11.41 3.70 3.79
C TRP A 30 -11.52 5.18 3.36
N ASP A 31 -12.59 5.54 2.63
CA ASP A 31 -12.80 6.92 2.17
C ASP A 31 -13.03 7.89 3.34
N CYS A 32 -13.82 7.46 4.34
CA CYS A 32 -14.11 8.27 5.52
C CYS A 32 -12.91 8.35 6.48
N TYR A 33 -12.06 7.32 6.50
CA TYR A 33 -10.78 7.30 7.20
C TYR A 33 -9.81 8.34 6.62
N ASN A 34 -9.62 8.37 5.30
CA ASN A 34 -8.79 9.38 4.66
C ASN A 34 -9.28 10.81 4.94
N ALA A 35 -10.59 11.03 4.84
CA ALA A 35 -11.18 12.33 5.17
C ALA A 35 -10.97 12.70 6.64
N TYR A 36 -11.06 11.73 7.55
CA TYR A 36 -10.80 11.93 8.98
C TYR A 36 -9.36 12.32 9.27
N LEU A 37 -8.38 11.62 8.69
CA LEU A 37 -6.97 11.96 8.88
C LEU A 37 -6.62 13.31 8.25
N CYS A 38 -7.10 13.61 7.05
CA CYS A 38 -6.91 14.93 6.44
C CYS A 38 -7.45 16.05 7.35
N GLU A 39 -8.67 15.90 7.88
CA GLU A 39 -9.27 16.86 8.82
C GLU A 39 -8.38 17.09 10.04
N ARG A 40 -7.82 16.02 10.62
CA ARG A 40 -6.94 16.09 11.80
C ARG A 40 -5.56 16.70 11.49
N LEU A 41 -5.06 16.53 10.28
CA LEU A 41 -3.80 17.11 9.81
C LEU A 41 -3.95 18.53 9.23
N GLY A 42 -5.16 19.09 9.19
CA GLY A 42 -5.43 20.40 8.59
C GLY A 42 -5.30 20.41 7.06
N LEU A 43 -5.50 19.26 6.42
CA LEU A 43 -5.40 19.07 4.98
C LEU A 43 -6.79 19.02 4.32
N ASP A 44 -6.87 19.47 3.07
CA ASP A 44 -8.07 19.31 2.25
C ASP A 44 -8.00 17.99 1.46
N VAL A 45 -8.83 17.02 1.84
CA VAL A 45 -8.91 15.71 1.17
C VAL A 45 -9.25 15.83 -0.33
N ALA A 46 -9.98 16.87 -0.75
CA ALA A 46 -10.34 17.07 -2.15
C ALA A 46 -9.12 17.35 -3.04
N LYS A 47 -8.03 17.91 -2.47
CA LYS A 47 -6.74 18.10 -3.15
C LYS A 47 -6.15 16.79 -3.66
N TYR A 48 -6.44 15.70 -2.97
CA TYR A 48 -5.89 14.37 -3.21
C TYR A 48 -6.84 13.49 -4.05
N ALA A 49 -7.87 14.08 -4.67
CA ALA A 49 -8.79 13.33 -5.50
C ALA A 49 -8.08 12.55 -6.63
N HIS A 50 -8.48 11.29 -6.80
CA HIS A 50 -7.93 10.39 -7.81
C HIS A 50 -9.05 9.70 -8.60
N PRO A 51 -8.82 9.26 -9.86
CA PRO A 51 -9.79 8.45 -10.57
C PRO A 51 -9.90 7.06 -9.93
N LYS A 52 -11.05 6.40 -10.07
CA LYS A 52 -11.23 5.01 -9.59
C LYS A 52 -10.34 4.00 -10.32
N THR A 53 -9.98 4.31 -11.58
CA THR A 53 -9.13 3.44 -12.41
C THR A 53 -8.23 4.26 -13.33
N ILE A 54 -7.05 3.74 -13.62
CA ILE A 54 -6.13 4.25 -14.65
C ILE A 54 -5.90 3.18 -15.73
N THR A 55 -5.44 3.61 -16.90
CA THR A 55 -5.03 2.71 -17.99
C THR A 55 -3.60 3.02 -18.39
N VAL A 56 -2.75 2.00 -18.38
CA VAL A 56 -1.32 2.08 -18.72
C VAL A 56 -1.00 0.89 -19.62
N ASN A 57 -0.38 1.12 -20.79
CA ASN A 57 -0.04 0.08 -21.76
C ASN A 57 -1.19 -0.89 -22.09
N ARG A 58 -2.41 -0.35 -22.30
CA ARG A 58 -3.66 -1.10 -22.55
C ARG A 58 -4.16 -1.97 -21.39
N GLN A 59 -3.49 -1.94 -20.24
CA GLN A 59 -3.90 -2.63 -19.03
C GLN A 59 -4.63 -1.65 -18.10
N ARG A 60 -5.73 -2.11 -17.48
CA ARG A 60 -6.55 -1.30 -16.57
C ARG A 60 -6.23 -1.67 -15.12
N PHE A 61 -5.98 -0.65 -14.31
CA PHE A 61 -5.71 -0.77 -12.88
C PHE A 61 -6.78 -0.03 -12.10
N LYS A 62 -7.18 -0.59 -10.96
CA LYS A 62 -7.91 0.13 -9.93
C LYS A 62 -6.92 1.01 -9.17
N VAL A 63 -7.41 2.16 -8.68
CA VAL A 63 -6.61 3.07 -7.87
C VAL A 63 -7.24 3.24 -6.50
N LYS A 64 -6.42 3.12 -5.46
CA LYS A 64 -6.75 3.46 -4.07
C LYS A 64 -5.75 4.49 -3.55
N MET A 65 -6.13 5.16 -2.48
CA MET A 65 -5.32 6.12 -1.77
C MET A 65 -5.37 5.85 -0.28
N GLU A 66 -4.28 6.06 0.43
CA GLU A 66 -4.28 6.12 1.89
C GLU A 66 -3.50 7.33 2.38
N ILE A 67 -4.06 8.03 3.37
CA ILE A 67 -3.35 9.10 4.06
C ILE A 67 -2.47 8.48 5.14
N TYR A 68 -1.19 8.81 5.10
CA TYR A 68 -0.20 8.41 6.08
C TYR A 68 0.41 9.64 6.76
N HIS A 69 1.25 9.44 7.77
CA HIS A 69 1.84 10.54 8.54
C HIS A 69 2.85 11.39 7.76
N ASP A 70 3.47 10.81 6.72
CA ASP A 70 4.54 11.39 5.92
C ASP A 70 4.10 11.73 4.47
N GLY A 71 2.84 11.48 4.12
CA GLY A 71 2.31 11.80 2.81
C GLY A 71 1.04 11.05 2.46
N VAL A 72 0.78 10.99 1.15
CA VAL A 72 -0.38 10.32 0.58
C VAL A 72 0.10 9.20 -0.32
N ILE A 73 -0.24 7.96 0.02
CA ILE A 73 0.14 6.80 -0.78
C ILE A 73 -0.96 6.52 -1.79
N TYR A 74 -0.60 6.47 -3.07
CA TYR A 74 -1.48 6.07 -4.17
C TYR A 74 -1.08 4.68 -4.64
N TYR A 75 -2.06 3.78 -4.75
CA TYR A 75 -1.86 2.40 -5.15
C TYR A 75 -2.54 2.14 -6.49
N ALA A 76 -1.85 1.48 -7.41
CA ALA A 76 -2.41 0.90 -8.63
C ALA A 76 -2.37 -0.63 -8.53
N TYR A 77 -3.52 -1.28 -8.74
CA TYR A 77 -3.64 -2.73 -8.59
C TYR A 77 -4.61 -3.36 -9.60
N LYS A 78 -4.39 -4.63 -9.94
CA LYS A 78 -5.32 -5.43 -10.74
C LYS A 78 -6.25 -6.18 -9.79
N GLY A 79 -7.56 -6.04 -9.96
CA GLY A 79 -8.58 -6.35 -8.95
C GLY A 79 -8.81 -7.83 -8.60
N LYS A 80 -7.77 -8.69 -8.58
CA LYS A 80 -7.80 -9.94 -7.81
C LYS A 80 -7.48 -9.62 -6.33
N PRO A 81 -8.08 -10.34 -5.36
CA PRO A 81 -7.90 -10.09 -3.93
C PRO A 81 -6.45 -10.26 -3.47
N ASP A 82 -5.71 -11.09 -4.19
CA ASP A 82 -4.30 -11.42 -3.92
C ASP A 82 -3.45 -10.23 -4.44
N ALA A 83 -2.98 -9.41 -3.50
CA ALA A 83 -2.37 -8.09 -3.66
C ALA A 83 -1.05 -8.02 -4.47
N LEU A 84 -0.72 -9.09 -5.20
CA LEU A 84 0.59 -9.41 -5.75
C LEU A 84 1.09 -8.43 -6.83
N GLN A 85 0.19 -7.63 -7.43
CA GLN A 85 0.55 -6.59 -8.41
C GLN A 85 0.07 -5.23 -7.96
N THR A 86 0.49 -4.82 -6.76
CA THR A 86 0.37 -3.43 -6.35
C THR A 86 1.63 -2.66 -6.67
N ILE A 87 1.47 -1.56 -7.39
CA ILE A 87 2.50 -0.54 -7.58
C ILE A 87 2.05 0.69 -6.84
N SER A 88 2.94 1.32 -6.08
CA SER A 88 2.59 2.47 -5.25
C SER A 88 3.47 3.68 -5.51
N PHE A 89 2.97 4.83 -5.07
CA PHE A 89 3.71 6.08 -5.02
C PHE A 89 3.30 6.85 -3.77
N THR A 90 4.27 7.15 -2.91
CA THR A 90 4.09 8.07 -1.78
C THR A 90 4.33 9.50 -2.28
N ALA A 91 3.26 10.27 -2.39
CA ALA A 91 3.31 11.68 -2.74
C ALA A 91 3.44 12.54 -1.46
N PRO A 92 4.30 13.58 -1.45
CA PRO A 92 4.32 14.54 -0.35
C PRO A 92 3.00 15.32 -0.30
N PHE A 93 2.60 15.84 0.87
CA PHE A 93 1.31 16.52 1.05
C PHE A 93 1.11 17.75 0.16
N GLU A 94 2.20 18.38 -0.28
CA GLU A 94 2.20 19.52 -1.19
C GLU A 94 1.73 19.13 -2.60
N MET A 95 1.93 17.88 -3.01
CA MET A 95 1.55 17.36 -4.33
C MET A 95 0.05 17.06 -4.40
N ASP A 96 -0.60 17.51 -5.48
CA ASP A 96 -2.01 17.19 -5.71
C ASP A 96 -2.21 15.78 -6.30
N GLY A 97 -3.45 15.28 -6.20
CA GLY A 97 -3.79 13.94 -6.68
C GLY A 97 -3.65 13.75 -8.19
N LYS A 98 -3.73 14.83 -8.97
CA LYS A 98 -3.54 14.73 -10.42
C LYS A 98 -2.08 14.44 -10.76
N LEU A 99 -1.14 15.18 -10.17
CA LEU A 99 0.29 14.98 -10.33
C LEU A 99 0.71 13.62 -9.78
N ALA A 100 0.22 13.25 -8.59
CA ALA A 100 0.53 11.96 -7.99
C ALA A 100 0.06 10.78 -8.85
N VAL A 101 -1.10 10.89 -9.48
CA VAL A 101 -1.62 9.86 -10.41
C VAL A 101 -0.80 9.78 -11.70
N GLU A 102 -0.27 10.89 -12.21
CA GLU A 102 0.64 10.85 -13.38
C GLU A 102 1.98 10.18 -13.02
N GLU A 103 2.55 10.48 -11.85
CA GLU A 103 3.74 9.78 -11.36
C GLU A 103 3.49 8.27 -11.16
N LEU A 104 2.34 7.91 -10.58
CA LEU A 104 1.91 6.52 -10.45
C LEU A 104 1.82 5.81 -11.81
N LYS A 105 1.25 6.46 -12.83
CA LYS A 105 1.20 5.91 -14.20
C LYS A 105 2.59 5.67 -14.78
N GLN A 106 3.53 6.59 -14.58
CA GLN A 106 4.91 6.43 -15.04
C GLN A 106 5.59 5.23 -14.36
N ARG A 107 5.39 5.06 -13.05
CA ARG A 107 5.89 3.90 -12.31
C ARG A 107 5.30 2.60 -12.82
N VAL A 108 3.97 2.56 -13.00
CA VAL A 108 3.29 1.40 -13.58
C VAL A 108 3.84 1.08 -14.96
N ALA A 109 4.07 2.08 -15.81
CA ALA A 109 4.62 1.86 -17.15
C ALA A 109 6.03 1.25 -17.11
N LYS A 110 6.89 1.67 -16.17
CA LYS A 110 8.25 1.14 -16.00
C LYS A 110 8.25 -0.30 -15.51
N LEU A 111 7.41 -0.60 -14.52
CA LEU A 111 7.34 -1.92 -13.87
C LEU A 111 6.52 -2.95 -14.67
N LEU A 112 5.77 -2.52 -15.69
CA LEU A 112 5.10 -3.41 -16.63
C LEU A 112 6.02 -3.97 -17.73
N ILE A 113 7.26 -3.46 -17.86
CA ILE A 113 8.16 -3.81 -18.97
C ILE A 113 8.99 -5.06 -18.68
N PRO A 114 9.61 -5.23 -17.50
CA PRO A 114 10.31 -6.47 -17.18
C PRO A 114 9.38 -7.46 -16.45
N THR A 115 9.39 -8.73 -16.86
CA THR A 115 9.06 -9.82 -15.92
C THR A 115 10.17 -9.85 -14.87
N THR A 116 9.79 -10.06 -13.60
CA THR A 116 10.77 -10.16 -12.52
C THR A 116 11.57 -11.44 -12.68
N MET A 117 10.95 -12.51 -13.18
CA MET A 117 11.60 -13.74 -13.59
C MET A 117 11.93 -13.72 -15.10
N MET A 118 13.18 -13.99 -15.44
CA MET A 118 13.66 -14.13 -16.83
C MET A 118 13.58 -15.59 -17.30
N GLU A 119 13.72 -15.85 -18.61
CA GLU A 119 13.55 -17.19 -19.23
C GLU A 119 14.50 -18.28 -18.69
N ASP A 120 15.57 -17.90 -17.99
CA ASP A 120 16.59 -18.80 -17.43
C ASP A 120 16.52 -18.88 -15.87
N ASP A 121 15.38 -18.54 -15.25
CA ASP A 121 15.18 -18.46 -13.78
C ASP A 121 16.09 -17.43 -13.08
N PHE A 122 16.48 -16.38 -13.79
CA PHE A 122 17.21 -15.24 -13.23
C PHE A 122 16.27 -14.10 -12.86
N LEU A 123 16.60 -13.39 -11.76
CA LEU A 123 15.90 -12.17 -11.38
C LEU A 123 16.29 -11.00 -12.29
N SER A 124 15.31 -10.37 -12.92
CA SER A 124 15.53 -9.10 -13.58
C SER A 124 16.05 -8.07 -12.57
N PRO A 125 17.15 -7.36 -12.84
CA PRO A 125 17.63 -6.26 -11.98
C PRO A 125 16.60 -5.13 -11.81
N MET A 126 15.60 -5.08 -12.68
CA MET A 126 14.51 -4.09 -12.70
C MET A 126 13.16 -4.69 -12.30
N GLY A 127 13.15 -5.93 -11.81
CA GLY A 127 11.95 -6.62 -11.34
C GLY A 127 11.48 -6.16 -9.96
N VAL A 128 10.33 -6.67 -9.52
CA VAL A 128 9.74 -6.35 -8.21
C VAL A 128 9.57 -7.62 -7.41
N ILE A 129 10.14 -7.63 -6.21
CA ILE A 129 10.01 -8.75 -5.28
C ILE A 129 9.06 -8.33 -4.18
N GLY A 130 8.03 -9.12 -3.99
CA GLY A 130 7.15 -9.02 -2.85
C GLY A 130 7.72 -9.65 -1.61
N VAL A 131 7.42 -9.06 -0.46
CA VAL A 131 7.69 -9.65 0.84
C VAL A 131 6.40 -9.60 1.63
N GLU A 132 5.98 -10.75 2.13
CA GLU A 132 4.73 -10.94 2.88
C GLU A 132 5.00 -11.89 4.05
N TYR A 133 4.12 -11.90 5.05
CA TYR A 133 4.14 -12.98 6.05
C TYR A 133 3.58 -14.25 5.42
N ASP A 134 4.13 -15.39 5.81
CA ASP A 134 3.55 -16.68 5.50
C ASP A 134 2.17 -16.78 6.16
N GLU A 135 1.14 -17.11 5.38
CA GLU A 135 -0.25 -17.16 5.85
C GLU A 135 -0.53 -18.35 6.78
N GLU A 136 0.30 -19.38 6.72
CA GLU A 136 0.17 -20.58 7.54
C GLU A 136 0.93 -20.46 8.85
N THR A 137 2.16 -19.93 8.82
CA THR A 137 3.01 -19.87 10.02
C THR A 137 2.99 -18.50 10.71
N TYR A 138 2.75 -17.40 9.99
CA TYR A 138 2.87 -16.01 10.45
C TYR A 138 4.23 -15.60 11.04
N ASP A 139 5.13 -16.56 11.29
CA ASP A 139 6.48 -16.39 11.82
C ASP A 139 7.53 -16.35 10.70
N ASP A 140 7.19 -16.86 9.50
CA ASP A 140 8.07 -16.88 8.34
C ASP A 140 7.69 -15.82 7.29
N LEU A 141 8.65 -15.51 6.41
CA LEU A 141 8.46 -14.62 5.28
C LEU A 141 8.22 -15.43 4.01
N ALA A 142 7.25 -14.99 3.21
CA ALA A 142 7.06 -15.43 1.83
C ALA A 142 7.51 -14.34 0.87
N PHE A 143 8.20 -14.74 -0.19
CA PHE A 143 8.63 -13.86 -1.28
C PHE A 143 7.71 -14.05 -2.48
N VAL A 144 7.28 -12.97 -3.10
CA VAL A 144 6.36 -13.05 -4.26
C VAL A 144 7.03 -12.50 -5.49
N ILE A 145 7.18 -13.34 -6.51
CA ILE A 145 7.80 -12.97 -7.78
C ILE A 145 6.83 -13.30 -8.90
N ASP A 146 6.44 -12.28 -9.67
CA ASP A 146 5.49 -12.38 -10.80
C ASP A 146 4.14 -13.06 -10.48
N GLY A 147 3.77 -13.13 -9.20
CA GLY A 147 2.51 -13.73 -8.73
C GLY A 147 2.68 -15.12 -8.12
N GLU A 148 3.87 -15.70 -8.15
CA GLU A 148 4.20 -16.97 -7.50
C GLU A 148 4.86 -16.72 -6.13
N ARG A 149 4.53 -17.55 -5.14
CA ARG A 149 5.12 -17.49 -3.80
C ARG A 149 6.33 -18.41 -3.71
N TYR A 150 7.36 -17.93 -3.03
CA TYR A 150 8.62 -18.61 -2.77
C TYR A 150 8.90 -18.52 -1.28
N ASP A 151 9.36 -19.61 -0.69
CA ASP A 151 9.86 -19.59 0.68
C ASP A 151 11.28 -18.97 0.74
N SER A 152 11.84 -18.90 1.95
CA SER A 152 13.18 -18.33 2.15
C SER A 152 14.31 -19.13 1.50
N GLU A 153 14.20 -20.46 1.41
CA GLU A 153 15.23 -21.31 0.78
C GLU A 153 15.15 -21.18 -0.75
N GLU A 154 13.96 -21.27 -1.31
CA GLU A 154 13.72 -21.10 -2.75
C GLU A 154 14.16 -19.70 -3.22
N PHE A 155 13.88 -18.67 -2.43
CA PHE A 155 14.32 -17.31 -2.76
C PHE A 155 15.85 -17.15 -2.67
N LEU A 156 16.50 -17.77 -1.68
CA LEU A 156 17.96 -17.74 -1.56
C LEU A 156 18.63 -18.42 -2.75
N ASP A 157 18.06 -19.51 -3.28
CA ASP A 157 18.58 -20.18 -4.48
C ASP A 157 18.56 -19.26 -5.71
N LEU A 158 17.52 -18.44 -5.87
CA LEU A 158 17.47 -17.42 -6.94
C LEU A 158 18.59 -16.37 -6.79
N LEU A 159 18.95 -16.03 -5.54
CA LEU A 159 19.99 -15.04 -5.25
C LEU A 159 21.42 -15.57 -5.46
N LEU A 160 21.63 -16.90 -5.51
CA LEU A 160 22.96 -17.50 -5.73
C LEU A 160 23.62 -16.99 -7.01
N ASN A 161 22.81 -16.72 -8.03
CA ASN A 161 23.23 -16.18 -9.32
C ASN A 161 23.83 -14.75 -9.25
N TYR A 162 23.60 -14.03 -8.15
CA TYR A 162 24.10 -12.67 -7.93
C TYR A 162 25.29 -12.61 -6.98
N ARG A 163 25.89 -13.76 -6.64
CA ARG A 163 27.04 -13.81 -5.72
C ARG A 163 28.16 -12.88 -6.19
N GLY A 164 28.57 -11.98 -5.29
CA GLY A 164 29.61 -10.98 -5.57
C GLY A 164 29.09 -9.67 -6.16
N SER A 165 27.77 -9.52 -6.33
CA SER A 165 27.12 -8.27 -6.73
C SER A 165 26.44 -7.59 -5.53
N ASN A 166 26.25 -6.28 -5.63
CA ASN A 166 25.35 -5.55 -4.72
C ASN A 166 23.97 -5.45 -5.37
N LEU A 167 22.93 -5.88 -4.67
CA LEU A 167 21.55 -5.70 -5.08
C LEU A 167 20.97 -4.49 -4.35
N LEU A 168 20.35 -3.58 -5.08
CA LEU A 168 19.68 -2.41 -4.53
C LEU A 168 18.18 -2.54 -4.74
N TYR A 169 17.45 -2.72 -3.63
CA TYR A 169 16.00 -2.74 -3.62
C TYR A 169 15.45 -1.50 -2.93
N ILE A 170 14.34 -0.97 -3.44
CA ILE A 170 13.61 0.14 -2.83
C ILE A 170 12.37 -0.47 -2.19
N ALA A 171 12.25 -0.34 -0.87
CA ALA A 171 11.03 -0.74 -0.18
C ALA A 171 9.90 0.22 -0.55
N GLU A 172 8.81 -0.33 -1.09
CA GLU A 172 7.62 0.44 -1.44
C GLU A 172 6.40 -0.10 -0.68
N PRO A 173 5.49 0.77 -0.23
CA PRO A 173 4.28 0.32 0.45
C PRO A 173 3.43 -0.50 -0.50
N ARG A 174 2.86 -1.60 0.00
CA ARG A 174 1.91 -2.42 -0.74
C ARG A 174 0.49 -2.05 -0.35
N LEU A 175 -0.44 -2.18 -1.29
CA LEU A 175 -1.85 -2.09 -0.96
C LEU A 175 -2.14 -3.32 -0.10
N PRO A 176 -2.56 -3.12 1.13
CA PRO A 176 -2.89 -4.26 1.99
C PRO A 176 -4.13 -4.99 1.46
N SER A 177 -4.44 -6.14 2.04
CA SER A 177 -5.65 -6.89 1.65
C SER A 177 -6.88 -5.98 1.67
N LEU A 178 -7.69 -6.05 0.62
CA LEU A 178 -8.90 -5.25 0.48
C LEU A 178 -9.95 -5.55 1.54
N GLU A 179 -9.84 -6.71 2.20
CA GLU A 179 -10.74 -7.19 3.24
C GLU A 179 -10.13 -7.06 4.64
N ALA A 180 -8.91 -6.49 4.74
CA ALA A 180 -8.24 -6.29 6.02
C ALA A 180 -9.05 -5.36 6.93
N GLN A 181 -9.06 -5.69 8.22
CA GLN A 181 -9.60 -4.86 9.28
C GLN A 181 -8.45 -4.21 10.03
N TRP A 182 -8.51 -2.89 10.19
CA TRP A 182 -7.45 -2.05 10.72
C TRP A 182 -7.82 -1.56 12.10
N PHE A 183 -6.92 -1.76 13.05
CA PHE A 183 -7.10 -1.30 14.42
C PHE A 183 -5.94 -0.40 14.79
N GLY A 184 -6.25 0.80 15.26
CA GLY A 184 -5.23 1.76 15.66
C GLY A 184 -5.72 2.68 16.76
N ASN A 185 -4.78 3.31 17.45
CA ASN A 185 -5.08 4.36 18.43
C ASN A 185 -4.89 5.73 17.77
N GLU A 186 -5.77 6.68 18.06
CA GLU A 186 -5.68 8.04 17.52
C GLU A 186 -4.31 8.69 17.80
N GLU A 187 -3.75 8.48 18.99
CA GLU A 187 -2.45 9.01 19.41
C GLU A 187 -1.26 8.44 18.62
N GLN A 188 -1.42 7.27 17.99
CA GLN A 188 -0.39 6.64 17.16
C GLN A 188 -0.50 7.07 15.69
N LEU A 189 -1.71 7.39 15.24
CA LEU A 189 -1.99 7.79 13.85
C LEU A 189 -1.60 9.24 13.57
N LEU A 190 -1.65 10.09 14.59
CA LEU A 190 -1.33 11.50 14.50
C LEU A 190 -0.03 11.75 15.27
N PRO A 191 1.05 12.23 14.62
CA PRO A 191 2.24 12.61 15.36
C PRO A 191 1.86 13.62 16.44
N LYS A 192 2.37 13.44 17.67
CA LYS A 192 2.24 14.46 18.70
C LYS A 192 2.81 15.75 18.11
N THR A 193 1.99 16.79 18.02
CA THR A 193 2.49 18.14 17.80
C THR A 193 3.51 18.38 18.90
N HIS A 194 4.80 18.41 18.55
CA HIS A 194 5.85 18.89 19.43
C HIS A 194 5.60 20.40 19.62
N ASP A 195 4.72 20.72 20.56
CA ASP A 195 4.56 22.06 21.14
C ASP A 195 5.35 22.19 22.47
N ASP A 196 6.32 21.29 22.70
CA ASP A 196 7.14 21.26 23.92
C ASP A 196 8.64 21.52 23.64
N ASP A 197 8.99 22.36 22.66
CA ASP A 197 10.36 22.91 22.52
C ASP A 197 10.35 24.41 22.17
N LEU A 198 9.72 25.22 23.03
CA LEU A 198 9.97 26.67 23.15
C LEU A 198 10.44 27.04 24.56
#